data_AF-A0A7S3UNX2-F1
#
_entry.id   AF-A0A7S3UNX2-F1
#
_cell.length_a   1.000
_cell.length_b   1.000
_cell.length_c   1.000
_cell.angle_alpha   90.00
_cell.angle_beta   90.00
_cell.angle_gamma   90.00
#
_symmetry.space_group_name_H-M   'P 1'
#
loop_
_entity.id
_entity.type
_entity.pdbx_description
1 polymer ?
#
loop_
_entity_poly.entity_id
_entity_poly.type
_entity_poly.pdbx_seq_one_letter_code
_entity_poly.pdbx_strand_id
1 'polypeptide(L)'
;ENPHECAYVTVDAMHSRHNYDDPATKERKGALFKKVATSQLKVRAPPYELCLRANGVAPYFLNYYIGIWALEGERLDKCEQVVKVGGNPKHACAPEDPKLAKDRVLLSAVEDRLKQYPTTLAEDEAQLAEESNPHAVLALKYRLSQKRLLYGLRARWCGELGDHCPPQTRRHIEADTHPTHELHPHMVHPAASGEGKAGLAAALRAADLRFSAGADAARLAAAFNEWFAGQGAPANRLKVVPVPGMRLGTVATAPIAKGDLYLSVPVEAVLDYRYAKEDAFLGPLLSELGHLTGWRHDFDLVLLLLHEKFARGPASRWAPYLDTLPSLADLEAAPPPLFYDQARLDLLHGSDVQLEVMNYQDQVKEWHRKFAAALGAAGFGAGAAGFELFRWAQHILDTRSIWWGGERHLVPLLDMINCREGPDPEAIHRTDLDTSGRFADTLAPWDFEEGEEVFENYGQPNHIYFVYHGFALEENAHDCVFLSLPISMYPHSQLNQFFPKRPSFCVSPDTIPTAFLMFFRLGEKINMNVDSSEMNEIEWELADPLVRFFERKHKGYATDEEFAALEGAGGLSAEHRFVLAEKRMVGRLLELARARANPPGGRRPRRPERRHPSQLHLGE
;
A
#
# COMPACT_ATOMS: atom_id res chain seq x y z
N GLU A 1 -4.56 -3.44 -4.12
CA GLU A 1 -3.46 -4.21 -4.71
C GLU A 1 -2.73 -4.86 -3.56
N ASN A 2 -2.27 -6.11 -3.67
CA ASN A 2 -1.22 -6.53 -2.75
C ASN A 2 -0.05 -5.56 -3.00
N PRO A 3 0.34 -4.70 -2.05
CA PRO A 3 1.36 -3.68 -2.27
C PRO A 3 2.72 -4.29 -2.63
N HIS A 4 2.88 -5.62 -2.49
CA HIS A 4 4.06 -6.40 -2.85
C HIS A 4 3.99 -7.03 -4.25
N GLU A 5 2.83 -7.07 -4.93
CA GLU A 5 2.72 -7.69 -6.24
C GLU A 5 3.23 -6.77 -7.36
N CYS A 6 4.09 -7.30 -8.23
CA CYS A 6 4.69 -6.55 -9.33
C CYS A 6 4.92 -7.44 -10.55
N ALA A 7 4.99 -6.79 -11.71
CA ALA A 7 5.41 -7.41 -12.95
C ALA A 7 6.89 -7.16 -13.18
N TYR A 8 7.66 -8.23 -13.34
CA TYR A 8 9.07 -8.11 -13.72
C TYR A 8 9.18 -7.82 -15.21
N VAL A 9 9.83 -6.70 -15.53
CA VAL A 9 10.24 -6.35 -16.89
C VAL A 9 11.74 -6.23 -16.98
N THR A 10 12.30 -6.50 -18.15
CA THR A 10 13.71 -6.29 -18.42
C THR A 10 13.87 -4.99 -19.18
N VAL A 11 14.65 -4.06 -18.64
CA VAL A 11 15.08 -2.86 -19.34
C VAL A 11 16.48 -3.10 -19.89
N ASP A 12 16.54 -3.35 -21.20
CA ASP A 12 17.77 -3.45 -21.99
C ASP A 12 17.70 -2.48 -23.17
N ALA A 13 18.55 -1.45 -23.16
CA ALA A 13 18.56 -0.46 -24.23
C ALA A 13 19.40 -0.89 -25.44
N MET A 14 20.17 -1.99 -25.35
CA MET A 14 20.78 -2.58 -26.55
C MET A 14 19.75 -3.32 -27.41
N HIS A 15 18.65 -3.81 -26.81
CA HIS A 15 17.69 -4.68 -27.48
C HIS A 15 16.30 -4.10 -27.71
N SER A 16 15.98 -2.88 -27.25
CA SER A 16 14.72 -2.24 -27.65
C SER A 16 14.75 -2.03 -29.17
N ARG A 17 13.94 -2.81 -29.88
CA ARG A 17 13.90 -2.82 -31.36
C ARG A 17 13.33 -1.53 -31.95
N HIS A 18 13.00 -0.56 -31.11
CA HIS A 18 12.54 0.77 -31.47
C HIS A 18 13.38 1.84 -30.78
N ASN A 19 14.59 2.05 -31.30
CA ASN A 19 15.20 3.37 -31.28
C ASN A 19 15.47 3.72 -32.74
N TYR A 20 14.97 4.88 -33.18
CA TYR A 20 15.15 5.48 -34.50
C TYR A 20 16.62 5.87 -34.80
N ASP A 21 17.57 5.41 -33.97
CA ASP A 21 18.99 5.70 -34.07
C ASP A 21 19.70 4.71 -34.99
N ASP A 22 20.60 5.23 -35.83
CA ASP A 22 21.51 4.42 -36.62
C ASP A 22 22.52 3.64 -35.71
N PRO A 23 23.13 2.56 -36.22
CA PRO A 23 24.06 1.73 -35.45
C PRO A 23 25.22 2.50 -34.80
N ALA A 24 25.74 3.56 -35.42
CA ALA A 24 26.84 4.33 -34.88
C ALA A 24 26.39 5.22 -33.70
N THR A 25 25.19 5.79 -33.77
CA THR A 25 24.59 6.53 -32.65
C THR A 25 24.35 5.62 -31.44
N LYS A 26 23.90 4.37 -31.66
CA LYS A 26 23.76 3.38 -30.58
C LYS A 26 25.09 3.03 -29.92
N GLU A 27 26.16 2.83 -30.70
CA GLU A 27 27.49 2.53 -30.17
C GLU A 27 28.02 3.70 -29.32
N ARG A 28 27.84 4.94 -29.80
CA ARG A 28 28.20 6.16 -29.06
C ARG A 28 27.46 6.28 -27.73
N LYS A 29 26.14 6.14 -27.73
CA LYS A 29 25.30 6.15 -26.51
C LYS A 29 25.72 5.05 -25.53
N GLY A 30 26.01 3.85 -26.04
CA GLY A 30 26.48 2.71 -25.25
C GLY A 30 27.84 2.96 -24.58
N ALA A 31 28.81 3.50 -25.33
CA ALA A 31 30.13 3.85 -24.81
C ALA A 31 30.07 4.98 -23.77
N LEU A 32 29.27 6.02 -24.05
CA LEU A 32 29.03 7.14 -23.15
C LEU A 32 28.35 6.68 -21.85
N PHE A 33 27.31 5.84 -21.97
CA PHE A 33 26.64 5.27 -20.81
C PHE A 33 27.60 4.43 -19.98
N LYS A 34 28.37 3.52 -20.59
CA LYS A 34 29.36 2.70 -19.87
C LYS A 34 30.33 3.59 -19.08
N LYS A 35 30.83 4.66 -19.70
CA LYS A 35 31.73 5.62 -19.06
C LYS A 35 31.08 6.36 -17.89
N VAL A 36 29.85 6.88 -18.04
CA VAL A 36 29.13 7.57 -16.96
C VAL A 36 28.71 6.62 -15.83
N ALA A 37 28.25 5.41 -16.18
CA ALA A 37 27.80 4.39 -15.26
C ALA A 37 28.93 3.85 -14.37
N THR A 38 30.11 3.55 -14.95
CA THR A 38 31.24 3.00 -14.19
C THR A 38 32.01 4.05 -13.42
N SER A 39 32.20 5.27 -13.98
CA SER A 39 33.06 6.28 -13.34
C SER A 39 32.33 7.23 -12.38
N GLN A 40 31.02 7.47 -12.56
CA GLN A 40 30.31 8.49 -11.78
C GLN A 40 29.09 7.98 -11.00
N LEU A 41 28.35 7.00 -11.54
CA LEU A 41 27.15 6.47 -10.88
C LEU A 41 27.42 5.17 -10.10
N LYS A 42 28.56 4.51 -10.32
CA LYS A 42 28.92 3.20 -9.72
C LYS A 42 27.81 2.14 -9.84
N VAL A 43 27.05 2.15 -10.95
CA VAL A 43 25.97 1.19 -11.25
C VAL A 43 26.43 0.17 -12.28
N ARG A 44 25.92 -1.07 -12.20
CA ARG A 44 26.17 -2.11 -13.22
C ARG A 44 25.52 -1.71 -14.55
N ALA A 45 26.15 -2.09 -15.67
CA ALA A 45 25.53 -1.94 -16.98
C ALA A 45 24.25 -2.81 -17.10
N PRO A 46 23.26 -2.40 -17.92
CA PRO A 46 22.06 -3.20 -18.22
C PRO A 46 22.42 -4.60 -18.79
N PRO A 47 21.49 -5.56 -18.78
CA PRO A 47 20.05 -5.42 -18.50
C PRO A 47 19.71 -5.22 -17.03
N TYR A 48 18.63 -4.47 -16.75
CA TYR A 48 18.03 -4.36 -15.42
C TYR A 48 16.71 -5.12 -15.38
N GLU A 49 16.52 -6.00 -14.39
CA GLU A 49 15.21 -6.50 -14.05
C GLU A 49 14.52 -5.53 -13.08
N LEU A 50 13.35 -5.04 -13.48
CA LEU A 50 12.56 -4.09 -12.71
C LEU A 50 11.24 -4.73 -12.32
N CYS A 51 10.96 -4.70 -11.02
CA CYS A 51 9.66 -5.01 -10.44
C CYS A 51 8.76 -3.76 -10.57
N LEU A 52 7.93 -3.73 -11.61
CA LEU A 52 7.00 -2.64 -11.86
C LEU A 52 5.66 -2.90 -11.20
N ARG A 53 5.19 -1.92 -10.42
CA ARG A 53 3.87 -1.96 -9.76
C ARG A 53 2.95 -0.98 -10.46
N ALA A 54 1.65 -1.27 -10.44
CA ALA A 54 0.63 -0.37 -10.99
C ALA A 54 0.72 1.06 -10.42
N ASN A 55 1.19 1.21 -9.18
CA ASN A 55 1.44 2.49 -8.50
C ASN A 55 2.91 2.79 -8.16
N GLY A 56 3.85 1.97 -8.66
CA GLY A 56 5.27 2.07 -8.31
C GLY A 56 6.00 3.21 -9.01
N VAL A 57 6.89 3.89 -8.30
CA VAL A 57 7.84 4.83 -8.89
C VAL A 57 9.02 4.03 -9.43
N ALA A 58 9.34 4.17 -10.72
CA ALA A 58 10.55 3.58 -11.29
C ALA A 58 11.80 4.05 -10.51
N PRO A 59 12.78 3.18 -10.23
CA PRO A 59 13.96 3.55 -9.48
C PRO A 59 14.68 4.77 -10.08
N TYR A 60 15.14 5.71 -9.24
CA TYR A 60 15.70 6.97 -9.71
C TYR A 60 16.97 6.81 -10.58
N PHE A 61 17.74 5.73 -10.38
CA PHE A 61 18.89 5.41 -11.25
C PHE A 61 18.49 5.21 -12.72
N LEU A 62 17.24 4.79 -12.96
CA LEU A 62 16.68 4.61 -14.29
C LEU A 62 16.51 5.95 -15.01
N ASN A 63 16.33 7.07 -14.29
CA ASN A 63 16.24 8.40 -14.90
C ASN A 63 17.56 8.83 -15.54
N TYR A 64 18.71 8.45 -14.97
CA TYR A 64 20.03 8.72 -15.56
C TYR A 64 20.31 7.81 -16.75
N TYR A 65 19.94 6.53 -16.62
CA TYR A 65 20.02 5.55 -17.71
C TYR A 65 19.21 6.01 -18.93
N ILE A 66 17.92 6.25 -18.73
CA ILE A 66 17.00 6.66 -19.79
C ILE A 66 17.37 8.05 -20.31
N GLY A 67 17.86 8.94 -19.44
CA GLY A 67 18.29 10.26 -19.84
C GLY A 67 19.40 10.28 -20.89
N ILE A 68 20.41 9.42 -20.76
CA ILE A 68 21.52 9.30 -21.74
C ILE A 68 21.04 8.66 -23.05
N TRP A 69 20.18 7.65 -22.96
CA TRP A 69 19.66 6.95 -24.14
C TRP A 69 18.66 7.79 -24.94
N ALA A 70 18.01 8.76 -24.29
CA ALA A 70 17.12 9.74 -24.91
C ALA A 70 17.82 11.02 -25.40
N LEU A 71 19.17 11.10 -25.34
CA LEU A 71 19.91 12.23 -25.93
C LEU A 71 19.96 12.10 -27.45
N GLU A 72 19.73 13.19 -28.16
CA GLU A 72 19.84 13.26 -29.62
C GLU A 72 20.66 14.48 -30.05
N GLY A 73 21.28 14.39 -31.24
CA GLY A 73 21.99 15.49 -31.90
C GLY A 73 22.97 16.24 -31.00
N GLU A 74 22.86 17.58 -30.99
CA GLU A 74 23.76 18.50 -30.30
C GLU A 74 23.84 18.26 -28.78
N ARG A 75 22.80 17.67 -28.16
CA ARG A 75 22.79 17.38 -26.72
C ARG A 75 23.59 16.12 -26.38
N LEU A 76 23.60 15.13 -27.28
CA LEU A 76 24.50 13.98 -27.16
C LEU A 76 25.96 14.44 -27.26
N ASP A 77 26.27 15.29 -28.25
CA ASP A 77 27.60 15.84 -28.44
C ASP A 77 28.07 16.67 -27.22
N LYS A 78 27.18 17.50 -26.67
CA LYS A 78 27.45 18.29 -25.47
C LYS A 78 27.68 17.41 -24.23
N CYS A 79 26.89 16.36 -24.06
CA CYS A 79 27.08 15.39 -22.98
C CYS A 79 28.44 14.66 -23.13
N GLU A 80 28.78 14.19 -24.33
CA GLU A 80 30.07 13.56 -24.62
C GLU A 80 31.24 14.50 -24.32
N GLN A 81 31.14 15.77 -24.71
CA GLN A 81 32.18 16.77 -24.47
C GLN A 81 32.39 17.03 -22.96
N VAL A 82 31.30 17.19 -22.20
CA VAL A 82 31.36 17.37 -20.74
C VAL A 82 31.97 16.16 -20.05
N VAL A 83 31.59 14.94 -20.46
CA VAL A 83 32.14 13.70 -19.93
C VAL A 83 33.61 13.52 -20.33
N LYS A 84 34.01 13.96 -21.53
CA LYS A 84 35.39 13.87 -22.02
C LYS A 84 36.37 14.73 -21.22
N VAL A 85 35.93 15.89 -20.71
CA VAL A 85 36.75 16.80 -19.90
C VAL A 85 36.61 16.58 -18.39
N GLY A 86 35.93 15.50 -17.96
CA GLY A 86 35.75 15.16 -16.54
C GLY A 86 34.71 16.01 -15.81
N GLY A 87 33.82 16.70 -16.52
CA GLY A 87 32.76 17.53 -15.94
C GLY A 87 31.57 16.72 -15.38
N ASN A 88 30.67 17.40 -14.67
CA ASN A 88 29.48 16.79 -14.09
C ASN A 88 28.34 16.65 -15.14
N PRO A 89 27.92 15.42 -15.48
CA PRO A 89 26.93 15.14 -16.52
C PRO A 89 25.49 15.43 -16.09
N LYS A 90 25.22 15.71 -14.80
CA LYS A 90 23.86 15.84 -14.25
C LYS A 90 22.94 16.81 -15.02
N HIS A 91 23.51 17.88 -15.57
CA HIS A 91 22.76 18.88 -16.35
C HIS A 91 23.02 18.77 -17.85
N ALA A 92 24.20 18.30 -18.26
CA ALA A 92 24.59 18.21 -19.67
C ALA A 92 24.02 16.97 -20.37
N CYS A 93 23.69 15.93 -19.61
CA CYS A 93 23.23 14.63 -20.11
C CYS A 93 21.76 14.37 -19.73
N ALA A 94 20.98 15.42 -19.47
CA ALA A 94 19.56 15.31 -19.19
C ALA A 94 18.76 15.55 -20.49
N PRO A 95 17.76 14.70 -20.81
CA PRO A 95 16.89 14.89 -21.97
C PRO A 95 16.01 16.13 -21.79
N GLU A 96 15.37 16.60 -22.86
CA GLU A 96 14.57 17.85 -22.80
C GLU A 96 13.33 17.66 -21.93
N ASP A 97 12.70 16.50 -22.05
CA ASP A 97 11.65 16.03 -21.17
C ASP A 97 12.04 14.67 -20.54
N PRO A 98 12.63 14.68 -19.33
CA PRO A 98 13.00 13.48 -18.61
C PRO A 98 11.82 12.57 -18.25
N LYS A 99 10.62 13.13 -18.08
CA LYS A 99 9.43 12.33 -17.80
C LYS A 99 9.01 11.57 -19.06
N LEU A 100 8.91 12.26 -20.19
CA LEU A 100 8.51 11.67 -21.46
C LEU A 100 9.46 10.57 -21.94
N ALA A 101 10.77 10.81 -21.83
CA ALA A 101 11.79 9.80 -22.17
C ALA A 101 11.65 8.53 -21.31
N LYS A 102 11.43 8.73 -20.01
CA LYS A 102 11.25 7.65 -19.04
C LYS A 102 10.02 6.80 -19.34
N ASP A 103 8.88 7.46 -19.57
CA ASP A 103 7.60 6.78 -19.78
C ASP A 103 7.62 5.94 -21.08
N ARG A 104 8.33 6.38 -22.13
CA ARG A 104 8.52 5.59 -23.37
C ARG A 104 9.32 4.31 -23.18
N VAL A 105 10.44 4.38 -22.46
CA VAL A 105 11.30 3.20 -22.22
C VAL A 105 10.57 2.16 -21.38
N LEU A 106 9.86 2.62 -20.34
CA LEU A 106 9.05 1.75 -19.50
C LEU A 106 7.90 1.10 -20.27
N LEU A 107 7.22 1.86 -21.14
CA LEU A 107 6.20 1.32 -22.02
C LEU A 107 6.78 0.25 -22.97
N SER A 108 7.94 0.48 -23.58
CA SER A 108 8.61 -0.52 -24.42
C SER A 108 8.95 -1.79 -23.66
N ALA A 109 9.47 -1.68 -22.43
CA ALA A 109 9.81 -2.84 -21.61
C ALA A 109 8.57 -3.67 -21.24
N VAL A 110 7.43 -3.01 -21.01
CA VAL A 110 6.13 -3.67 -20.80
C VAL A 110 5.68 -4.39 -22.08
N GLU A 111 5.75 -3.74 -23.24
CA GLU A 111 5.38 -4.38 -24.51
C GLU A 111 6.25 -5.60 -24.82
N ASP A 112 7.56 -5.52 -24.59
CA ASP A 112 8.46 -6.63 -24.84
C ASP A 112 8.21 -7.78 -23.86
N ARG A 113 7.86 -7.49 -22.60
CA ARG A 113 7.44 -8.51 -21.65
C ARG A 113 6.11 -9.17 -22.07
N LEU A 114 5.15 -8.40 -22.57
CA LEU A 114 3.87 -8.93 -23.05
C LEU A 114 4.06 -9.89 -24.22
N LYS A 115 4.95 -9.57 -25.17
CA LYS A 115 5.31 -10.45 -26.31
C LYS A 115 5.95 -11.78 -25.90
N GLN A 116 6.53 -11.87 -24.70
CA GLN A 116 7.14 -13.11 -24.21
C GLN A 116 6.11 -14.14 -23.75
N TYR A 117 4.87 -13.74 -23.48
CA TYR A 117 3.83 -14.71 -23.17
C TYR A 117 3.38 -15.42 -24.46
N PRO A 118 3.30 -16.77 -24.46
CA PRO A 118 2.88 -17.54 -25.63
C PRO A 118 1.37 -17.44 -25.89
N THR A 119 0.61 -16.93 -24.92
CA THR A 119 -0.85 -16.77 -24.95
C THR A 119 -1.22 -15.34 -24.64
N THR A 120 -2.41 -14.92 -25.05
CA THR A 120 -3.06 -13.65 -24.71
C THR A 120 -3.71 -13.70 -23.32
N LEU A 121 -4.23 -12.57 -22.84
CA LEU A 121 -5.01 -12.54 -21.60
C LEU A 121 -6.30 -13.35 -21.74
N ALA A 122 -7.05 -13.15 -22.84
CA ALA A 122 -8.31 -13.84 -23.11
C ALA A 122 -8.14 -15.37 -23.25
N GLU A 123 -7.07 -15.82 -23.90
CA GLU A 123 -6.77 -17.26 -24.01
C GLU A 123 -6.49 -17.90 -22.65
N ASP A 124 -5.82 -17.19 -21.73
CA ASP A 124 -5.59 -17.69 -20.38
C ASP A 124 -6.86 -17.70 -19.53
N GLU A 125 -7.75 -16.71 -19.71
CA GLU A 125 -9.05 -16.67 -19.01
C GLU A 125 -9.95 -17.81 -19.48
N ALA A 126 -10.00 -18.06 -20.80
CA ALA A 126 -10.69 -19.21 -21.36
C ALA A 126 -10.09 -20.54 -20.85
N GLN A 127 -8.76 -20.66 -20.82
CA GLN A 127 -8.09 -21.85 -20.32
C GLN A 127 -8.37 -22.07 -18.82
N LEU A 128 -8.37 -21.01 -18.00
CA LEU A 128 -8.67 -21.11 -16.58
C LEU A 128 -10.11 -21.59 -16.31
N ALA A 129 -11.07 -21.21 -17.14
CA ALA A 129 -12.47 -21.61 -16.99
C ALA A 129 -12.70 -23.11 -17.19
N GLU A 130 -11.83 -23.77 -17.97
CA GLU A 130 -11.95 -25.20 -18.30
C GLU A 130 -10.93 -26.08 -17.55
N GLU A 131 -9.91 -25.48 -16.93
CA GLU A 131 -8.83 -26.21 -16.26
C GLU A 131 -9.26 -26.74 -14.88
N SER A 132 -9.02 -28.03 -14.66
CA SER A 132 -9.38 -28.73 -13.41
C SER A 132 -8.17 -29.17 -12.59
N ASN A 133 -6.96 -29.13 -13.18
CA ASN A 133 -5.73 -29.47 -12.46
C ASN A 133 -5.31 -28.33 -11.52
N PRO A 134 -5.21 -28.54 -10.20
CA PRO A 134 -4.91 -27.47 -9.23
C PRO A 134 -3.59 -26.74 -9.47
N HIS A 135 -2.55 -27.43 -9.95
CA HIS A 135 -1.26 -26.81 -10.24
C HIS A 135 -1.31 -25.98 -11.53
N ALA A 136 -2.05 -26.43 -12.54
CA ALA A 136 -2.27 -25.68 -13.76
C ALA A 136 -3.15 -24.44 -13.49
N VAL A 137 -4.20 -24.57 -12.68
CA VAL A 137 -5.03 -23.46 -12.20
C VAL A 137 -4.17 -22.41 -11.49
N LEU A 138 -3.28 -22.82 -10.58
CA LEU A 138 -2.40 -21.89 -9.88
C LEU A 138 -1.43 -21.17 -10.84
N ALA A 139 -0.83 -21.89 -11.77
CA ALA A 139 0.07 -21.31 -12.77
C ALA A 139 -0.67 -20.34 -13.71
N LEU A 140 -1.90 -20.67 -14.12
CA LEU A 140 -2.78 -19.81 -14.91
C LEU A 140 -3.18 -18.55 -14.14
N LYS A 141 -3.61 -18.68 -12.88
CA LYS A 141 -3.93 -17.54 -12.00
C LYS A 141 -2.73 -16.59 -11.84
N TYR A 142 -1.52 -17.14 -11.64
CA TYR A 142 -0.31 -16.33 -11.58
C TYR A 142 -0.01 -15.62 -12.91
N ARG A 143 -0.05 -16.34 -14.03
CA ARG A 143 0.18 -15.78 -15.38
C ARG A 143 -0.82 -14.69 -15.73
N LEU A 144 -2.09 -14.89 -15.38
CA LEU A 144 -3.17 -13.90 -15.53
C LEU A 144 -2.92 -12.65 -14.70
N SER A 145 -2.54 -12.81 -13.43
CA SER A 145 -2.21 -11.66 -12.57
C SER A 145 -1.07 -10.81 -13.19
N GLN A 146 0.00 -11.47 -13.63
CA GLN A 146 1.13 -10.79 -14.27
C GLN A 146 0.75 -10.08 -15.57
N LYS A 147 -0.08 -10.70 -16.42
CA LYS A 147 -0.60 -10.07 -17.64
C LYS A 147 -1.50 -8.88 -17.34
N ARG A 148 -2.43 -8.98 -16.38
CA ARG A 148 -3.31 -7.87 -15.97
C ARG A 148 -2.51 -6.65 -15.52
N LEU A 149 -1.48 -6.86 -14.70
CA LEU A 149 -0.57 -5.80 -14.29
C LEU A 149 0.11 -5.11 -15.49
N LEU A 150 0.65 -5.90 -16.42
CA LEU A 150 1.32 -5.37 -17.61
C LEU A 150 0.36 -4.63 -18.56
N TYR A 151 -0.86 -5.15 -18.74
CA TYR A 151 -1.91 -4.49 -19.53
C TYR A 151 -2.29 -3.14 -18.90
N GLY A 152 -2.49 -3.10 -17.58
CA GLY A 152 -2.77 -1.86 -16.85
C GLY A 152 -1.64 -0.84 -16.96
N LEU A 153 -0.37 -1.28 -16.80
CA LEU A 153 0.81 -0.43 -16.98
C LEU A 153 0.91 0.14 -18.40
N ARG A 154 0.65 -0.68 -19.43
CA ARG A 154 0.65 -0.24 -20.84
C ARG A 154 -0.42 0.83 -21.09
N ALA A 155 -1.66 0.60 -20.65
CA ALA A 155 -2.75 1.55 -20.82
C ALA A 155 -2.46 2.88 -20.10
N ARG A 156 -2.00 2.80 -18.84
CA ARG A 156 -1.62 3.97 -18.05
C ARG A 156 -0.52 4.79 -18.72
N TRP A 157 0.62 4.20 -19.07
CA TRP A 157 1.72 4.95 -19.65
C TRP A 157 1.42 5.46 -21.06
N CYS A 158 0.65 4.72 -21.86
CA CYS A 158 0.15 5.26 -23.12
C CYS A 158 -0.75 6.49 -22.89
N GLY A 159 -1.62 6.46 -21.87
CA GLY A 159 -2.41 7.62 -21.45
C GLY A 159 -1.56 8.80 -20.98
N GLU A 160 -0.52 8.56 -20.17
CA GLU A 160 0.42 9.60 -19.72
C GLU A 160 1.24 10.20 -20.88
N LEU A 161 1.52 9.43 -21.93
CA LEU A 161 2.23 9.90 -23.14
C LEU A 161 1.32 10.72 -24.08
N GLY A 162 -0.01 10.59 -23.97
CA GLY A 162 -0.96 11.28 -24.84
C GLY A 162 -0.64 11.07 -26.32
N ASP A 163 -0.49 12.16 -27.08
CA ASP A 163 -0.14 12.16 -28.51
C ASP A 163 1.21 11.54 -28.85
N HIS A 164 2.08 11.34 -27.85
CA HIS A 164 3.37 10.69 -28.03
C HIS A 164 3.32 9.16 -27.85
N CYS A 165 2.16 8.58 -27.52
CA CYS A 165 2.01 7.13 -27.44
C CYS A 165 2.10 6.49 -28.85
N PRO A 166 2.87 5.40 -29.03
CA PRO A 166 3.00 4.76 -30.33
C PRO A 166 1.64 4.29 -30.90
N PRO A 167 1.35 4.54 -32.19
CA PRO A 167 0.08 4.15 -32.80
C PRO A 167 -0.21 2.65 -32.71
N GLN A 168 0.83 1.82 -32.76
CA GLN A 168 0.71 0.36 -32.61
C GLN A 168 0.28 -0.02 -31.19
N THR A 169 0.82 0.64 -30.16
CA THR A 169 0.40 0.43 -28.77
C THR A 169 -1.06 0.79 -28.56
N ARG A 170 -1.52 1.92 -29.14
CA ARG A 170 -2.94 2.31 -29.10
C ARG A 170 -3.84 1.23 -29.71
N ARG A 171 -3.46 0.70 -30.87
CA ARG A 171 -4.19 -0.42 -31.51
C ARG A 171 -4.18 -1.69 -30.66
N HIS A 172 -3.06 -2.00 -30.00
CA HIS A 172 -3.02 -3.14 -29.08
C HIS A 172 -4.00 -2.92 -27.92
N ILE A 173 -4.01 -1.73 -27.29
CA ILE A 173 -4.95 -1.39 -26.22
C ILE A 173 -6.40 -1.53 -26.70
N GLU A 174 -6.74 -1.03 -27.89
CA GLU A 174 -8.06 -1.19 -28.49
C GLU A 174 -8.39 -2.68 -28.76
N ALA A 175 -7.43 -3.48 -29.24
CA ALA A 175 -7.64 -4.90 -29.51
C ALA A 175 -7.79 -5.73 -28.23
N ASP A 176 -7.11 -5.35 -27.16
CA ASP A 176 -7.17 -5.99 -25.85
C ASP A 176 -8.51 -5.77 -25.15
N THR A 177 -9.35 -4.88 -25.68
CA THR A 177 -10.64 -4.56 -25.07
C THR A 177 -11.79 -5.55 -25.34
N HIS A 178 -11.74 -6.61 -26.19
CA HIS A 178 -12.79 -7.69 -26.29
C HIS A 178 -12.30 -9.05 -26.86
N PRO A 179 -12.92 -10.22 -26.54
CA PRO A 179 -14.33 -10.43 -26.14
C PRO A 179 -14.56 -11.30 -24.87
N THR A 180 -14.95 -10.64 -23.77
CA THR A 180 -15.86 -11.11 -22.67
C THR A 180 -16.07 -10.03 -21.61
N HIS A 181 -15.41 -8.88 -21.69
CA HIS A 181 -15.79 -7.69 -20.92
C HIS A 181 -15.95 -6.50 -21.84
N GLU A 182 -17.20 -6.10 -22.11
CA GLU A 182 -17.64 -4.83 -22.71
C GLU A 182 -17.01 -3.58 -22.04
N LEU A 183 -15.72 -3.32 -22.24
CA LEU A 183 -15.18 -1.98 -22.48
C LEU A 183 -15.85 -1.41 -23.73
N HIS A 184 -17.05 -0.88 -23.51
CA HIS A 184 -17.80 -0.14 -24.50
C HIS A 184 -16.94 0.91 -25.22
N PRO A 185 -17.01 0.98 -26.56
CA PRO A 185 -16.31 1.98 -27.35
C PRO A 185 -16.91 3.33 -27.02
N HIS A 186 -16.16 4.24 -26.36
CA HIS A 186 -16.59 5.61 -26.05
C HIS A 186 -18.13 5.72 -25.96
N MET A 187 -18.76 4.91 -25.12
CA MET A 187 -20.11 5.23 -24.75
C MET A 187 -19.93 6.53 -23.99
N VAL A 188 -20.41 7.61 -24.60
CA VAL A 188 -20.88 8.74 -23.84
C VAL A 188 -21.91 8.14 -22.90
N HIS A 189 -21.45 7.64 -21.74
CA HIS A 189 -22.35 7.35 -20.65
C HIS A 189 -23.12 8.65 -20.48
N PRO A 190 -24.45 8.63 -20.60
CA PRO A 190 -25.21 9.84 -20.38
C PRO A 190 -24.76 10.38 -19.02
N ALA A 191 -24.31 11.63 -18.99
CA ALA A 191 -23.80 12.24 -17.76
C ALA A 191 -24.81 11.96 -16.64
N ALA A 192 -24.32 11.66 -15.44
CA ALA A 192 -25.20 11.34 -14.32
C ALA A 192 -26.27 12.43 -14.18
N SER A 193 -27.54 12.00 -14.06
CA SER A 193 -28.68 12.91 -14.17
C SER A 193 -28.57 14.04 -13.15
N GLY A 194 -28.90 15.27 -13.58
CA GLY A 194 -28.85 16.44 -12.70
C GLY A 194 -29.70 16.27 -11.43
N GLU A 195 -30.86 15.61 -11.56
CA GLU A 195 -31.73 15.23 -10.45
C GLU A 195 -31.05 14.23 -9.49
N GLY A 196 -30.38 13.20 -10.03
CA GLY A 196 -29.66 12.23 -9.22
C GLY A 196 -28.50 12.87 -8.44
N LYS A 197 -27.75 13.77 -9.08
CA LYS A 197 -26.67 14.54 -8.43
C LYS A 197 -27.21 15.44 -7.33
N ALA A 198 -28.31 16.15 -7.58
CA ALA A 198 -28.97 17.00 -6.58
C ALA A 198 -29.51 16.16 -5.41
N GLY A 199 -30.08 14.99 -5.69
CA GLY A 199 -30.57 14.04 -4.68
C GLY A 199 -29.46 13.52 -3.78
N LEU A 200 -28.36 13.02 -4.36
CA LEU A 200 -27.20 12.58 -3.59
C LEU A 200 -26.59 13.75 -2.81
N ALA A 201 -26.39 14.93 -3.41
CA ALA A 201 -25.86 16.10 -2.70
C ALA A 201 -26.74 16.51 -1.50
N ALA A 202 -28.06 16.48 -1.66
CA ALA A 202 -28.99 16.78 -0.57
C ALA A 202 -28.89 15.73 0.56
N ALA A 203 -28.83 14.45 0.20
CA ALA A 203 -28.67 13.35 1.16
C ALA A 203 -27.35 13.45 1.94
N LEU A 204 -26.24 13.75 1.27
CA LEU A 204 -24.93 13.91 1.93
C LEU A 204 -24.90 15.13 2.88
N ARG A 205 -25.59 16.22 2.54
CA ARG A 205 -25.73 17.39 3.43
C ARG A 205 -26.64 17.13 4.63
N ALA A 206 -27.66 16.29 4.43
CA ALA A 206 -28.61 15.90 5.46
C ALA A 206 -28.15 14.68 6.27
N ALA A 207 -26.99 14.09 5.92
CA ALA A 207 -26.47 12.89 6.55
C ALA A 207 -26.24 13.14 8.04
N ASP A 208 -27.08 12.53 8.88
CA ASP A 208 -26.85 12.46 10.31
C ASP A 208 -25.89 11.31 10.60
N LEU A 209 -24.63 11.64 10.91
CA LEU A 209 -23.60 10.68 11.31
C LEU A 209 -23.67 10.30 12.78
N ARG A 210 -24.38 11.09 13.59
CA ARG A 210 -24.55 10.89 15.04
C ARG A 210 -25.80 10.07 15.35
N PHE A 211 -26.33 9.37 14.35
CA PHE A 211 -27.42 8.43 14.53
C PHE A 211 -27.09 7.47 15.69
N SER A 212 -28.03 7.32 16.62
CA SER A 212 -27.85 6.45 17.78
C SER A 212 -27.88 4.98 17.34
N ALA A 213 -26.72 4.41 17.01
CA ALA A 213 -26.55 2.96 16.95
C ALA A 213 -26.63 2.32 18.35
N GLY A 214 -26.57 3.13 19.41
CA GLY A 214 -26.83 2.72 20.80
C GLY A 214 -28.26 2.19 21.05
N ALA A 215 -29.15 2.25 20.05
CA ALA A 215 -30.45 1.59 20.07
C ALA A 215 -30.34 0.10 19.68
N ASP A 216 -29.76 -0.67 20.61
CA ASP A 216 -29.73 -2.13 20.72
C ASP A 216 -28.85 -2.89 19.69
N ALA A 217 -27.58 -3.14 20.04
CA ALA A 217 -26.67 -3.98 19.27
C ALA A 217 -27.25 -5.38 19.00
N ALA A 218 -28.09 -5.92 19.88
CA ALA A 218 -28.75 -7.21 19.65
C ALA A 218 -29.79 -7.10 18.53
N ARG A 219 -30.54 -6.00 18.45
CA ARG A 219 -31.46 -5.71 17.34
C ARG A 219 -30.73 -5.57 16.02
N LEU A 220 -29.60 -4.86 15.99
CA LEU A 220 -28.76 -4.73 14.80
C LEU A 220 -28.23 -6.08 14.34
N ALA A 221 -27.70 -6.88 15.27
CA ALA A 221 -27.23 -8.24 14.99
C ALA A 221 -28.35 -9.14 14.45
N ALA A 222 -29.55 -9.08 15.04
CA ALA A 222 -30.71 -9.84 14.59
C ALA A 222 -31.13 -9.48 13.16
N ALA A 223 -31.28 -8.18 12.86
CA ALA A 223 -31.63 -7.70 11.54
C ALA A 223 -30.57 -8.06 10.48
N PHE A 224 -29.29 -7.97 10.85
CA PHE A 224 -28.18 -8.39 10.00
C PHE A 224 -28.24 -9.89 9.68
N ASN A 225 -28.39 -10.73 10.71
CA ASN A 225 -28.42 -12.18 10.53
C ASN A 225 -29.60 -12.64 9.65
N GLU A 226 -30.78 -12.03 9.84
CA GLU A 226 -31.96 -12.28 8.99
C GLU A 226 -31.68 -11.91 7.53
N TRP A 227 -31.11 -10.73 7.29
CA TRP A 227 -30.74 -10.28 5.95
C TRP A 227 -29.67 -11.15 5.29
N PHE A 228 -28.64 -11.54 6.05
CA PHE A 228 -27.53 -12.35 5.52
C PHE A 228 -27.99 -13.77 5.17
N ALA A 229 -28.90 -14.36 5.97
CA ALA A 229 -29.51 -15.66 5.66
C ALA A 229 -30.23 -15.65 4.29
N GLY A 230 -30.76 -14.49 3.88
CA GLY A 230 -31.37 -14.30 2.56
C GLY A 230 -30.40 -14.15 1.39
N GLN A 231 -29.09 -14.04 1.60
CA GLN A 231 -28.11 -13.83 0.52
C GLN A 231 -27.75 -15.12 -0.24
N GLY A 232 -28.09 -16.30 0.29
CA GLY A 232 -27.82 -17.58 -0.38
C GLY A 232 -26.37 -18.07 -0.26
N ALA A 233 -25.70 -17.77 0.85
CA ALA A 233 -24.37 -18.29 1.17
C ALA A 233 -24.39 -19.84 1.22
N PRO A 234 -23.56 -20.56 0.44
CA PRO A 234 -23.56 -22.02 0.41
C PRO A 234 -22.96 -22.64 1.69
N ALA A 235 -22.16 -21.87 2.43
CA ALA A 235 -21.67 -22.22 3.75
C ALA A 235 -21.70 -20.99 4.67
N ASN A 236 -22.36 -21.13 5.83
CA ASN A 236 -22.32 -20.13 6.90
C ASN A 236 -22.45 -20.84 8.26
N ARG A 237 -21.35 -20.90 9.02
CA ARG A 237 -21.30 -21.41 10.39
C ARG A 237 -21.20 -20.31 11.44
N LEU A 238 -21.57 -19.09 11.08
CA LEU A 238 -21.44 -17.90 11.92
C LEU A 238 -22.79 -17.26 12.18
N LYS A 239 -22.89 -16.60 13.34
CA LYS A 239 -23.94 -15.61 13.62
C LYS A 239 -23.32 -14.38 14.25
N VAL A 240 -23.77 -13.20 13.84
CA VAL A 240 -23.38 -11.93 14.49
C VAL A 240 -24.07 -11.82 15.83
N VAL A 241 -23.33 -11.41 16.86
CA VAL A 241 -23.84 -11.17 18.23
C VAL A 241 -23.19 -9.93 18.84
N PRO A 242 -23.81 -9.32 19.86
CA PRO A 242 -23.13 -8.33 20.68
C PRO A 242 -21.95 -8.94 21.45
N VAL A 243 -20.78 -8.30 21.37
CA VAL A 243 -19.57 -8.73 22.09
C VAL A 243 -19.14 -7.61 23.05
N PRO A 244 -19.02 -7.86 24.36
CA PRO A 244 -18.55 -6.88 25.33
C PRO A 244 -17.18 -6.30 24.93
N GLY A 245 -17.07 -4.97 24.90
CA GLY A 245 -15.83 -4.28 24.52
C GLY A 245 -15.55 -4.18 23.02
N MET A 246 -16.21 -4.97 22.17
CA MET A 246 -16.05 -4.96 20.71
C MET A 246 -17.32 -4.55 19.95
N ARG A 247 -18.43 -4.35 20.68
CA ARG A 247 -19.78 -4.03 20.20
C ARG A 247 -20.44 -5.18 19.45
N LEU A 248 -19.89 -5.60 18.31
CA LEU A 248 -20.37 -6.74 17.54
C LEU A 248 -19.19 -7.69 17.27
N GLY A 249 -19.51 -8.97 17.13
CA GLY A 249 -18.59 -10.01 16.70
C GLY A 249 -19.37 -11.19 16.16
N THR A 250 -18.68 -12.29 15.86
CA THR A 250 -19.32 -13.51 15.37
C THR A 250 -19.07 -14.68 16.30
N VAL A 251 -20.07 -15.54 16.47
CA VAL A 251 -19.90 -16.82 17.18
C VAL A 251 -20.25 -17.98 16.26
N ALA A 252 -19.63 -19.13 16.51
CA ALA A 252 -19.88 -20.35 15.78
C ALA A 252 -21.31 -20.87 16.04
N THR A 253 -22.02 -21.32 15.00
CA THR A 253 -23.36 -21.92 15.09
C THR A 253 -23.33 -23.45 15.21
N ALA A 254 -22.16 -24.04 15.02
CA ALA A 254 -21.83 -25.46 15.20
C ALA A 254 -20.31 -25.57 15.35
N PRO A 255 -19.75 -26.72 15.78
CA PRO A 255 -18.30 -26.89 15.81
C PRO A 255 -17.64 -26.66 14.44
N ILE A 256 -16.47 -26.02 14.44
CA ILE A 256 -15.68 -25.70 13.25
C ILE A 256 -14.28 -26.29 13.45
N ALA A 257 -13.84 -27.18 12.56
CA ALA A 257 -12.49 -27.71 12.61
C ALA A 257 -11.52 -26.83 11.80
N LYS A 258 -10.24 -26.83 12.16
CA LYS A 258 -9.16 -26.17 11.39
C LYS A 258 -9.21 -26.62 9.93
N GLY A 259 -9.24 -25.64 9.01
CA GLY A 259 -9.32 -25.88 7.57
C GLY A 259 -10.72 -26.10 7.02
N ASP A 260 -11.77 -26.14 7.86
CA ASP A 260 -13.15 -26.20 7.37
C ASP A 260 -13.52 -24.92 6.61
N LEU A 261 -14.27 -25.10 5.51
CA LEU A 261 -15.01 -24.00 4.89
C LEU A 261 -16.17 -23.61 5.83
N TYR A 262 -15.98 -22.54 6.58
CA TYR A 262 -16.93 -22.09 7.60
C TYR A 262 -17.76 -20.88 7.15
N LEU A 263 -17.26 -20.14 6.16
CA LEU A 263 -17.96 -19.01 5.56
C LEU A 263 -17.70 -18.95 4.05
N SER A 264 -18.76 -18.77 3.28
CA SER A 264 -18.74 -18.56 1.84
C SER A 264 -19.68 -17.41 1.48
N VAL A 265 -19.14 -16.23 1.23
CA VAL A 265 -19.93 -15.01 0.99
C VAL A 265 -20.21 -14.86 -0.51
N PRO A 266 -21.47 -14.81 -0.96
CA PRO A 266 -21.79 -14.53 -2.37
C PRO A 266 -21.20 -13.17 -2.77
N VAL A 267 -20.52 -13.12 -3.92
CA VAL A 267 -19.97 -11.86 -4.44
C VAL A 267 -21.07 -10.82 -4.67
N GLU A 268 -22.31 -11.26 -4.86
CA GLU A 268 -23.45 -10.40 -5.03
C GLU A 268 -23.89 -9.69 -3.74
N ALA A 269 -23.43 -10.16 -2.57
CA ALA A 269 -23.66 -9.51 -1.28
C ALA A 269 -22.57 -8.48 -0.95
N VAL A 270 -21.42 -8.53 -1.63
CA VAL A 270 -20.25 -7.68 -1.37
C VAL A 270 -20.49 -6.25 -1.88
N LEU A 271 -20.09 -5.24 -1.09
CA LEU A 271 -19.96 -3.87 -1.59
C LEU A 271 -18.58 -3.69 -2.22
N ASP A 272 -18.52 -3.56 -3.54
CA ASP A 272 -17.28 -3.39 -4.27
C ASP A 272 -17.38 -2.38 -5.41
N TYR A 273 -16.23 -2.13 -6.04
CA TYR A 273 -16.14 -1.24 -7.19
C TYR A 273 -16.97 -1.69 -8.41
N ARG A 274 -17.21 -3.00 -8.61
CA ARG A 274 -18.00 -3.50 -9.74
C ARG A 274 -19.44 -3.03 -9.60
N TYR A 275 -20.00 -3.14 -8.39
CA TYR A 275 -21.33 -2.60 -8.09
C TYR A 275 -21.44 -1.10 -8.35
N ALA A 276 -20.42 -0.34 -7.96
CA ALA A 276 -20.42 1.11 -8.18
C ALA A 276 -20.45 1.47 -9.68
N LYS A 277 -19.81 0.66 -10.53
CA LYS A 277 -19.79 0.84 -12.00
C LYS A 277 -21.09 0.41 -12.69
N GLU A 278 -21.69 -0.67 -12.23
CA GLU A 278 -22.91 -1.23 -12.82
C GLU A 278 -24.17 -0.46 -12.41
N ASP A 279 -24.09 0.31 -11.33
CA ASP A 279 -25.18 1.16 -10.87
C ASP A 279 -25.56 2.23 -11.91
N ALA A 280 -26.87 2.35 -12.16
CA ALA A 280 -27.41 3.23 -13.19
C ALA A 280 -27.11 4.73 -12.96
N PHE A 281 -26.86 5.13 -11.71
CA PHE A 281 -26.51 6.50 -11.35
C PHE A 281 -25.02 6.65 -11.06
N LEU A 282 -24.44 5.78 -10.23
CA LEU A 282 -23.02 5.89 -9.85
C LEU A 282 -22.10 5.57 -11.02
N GLY A 283 -22.40 4.59 -11.88
CA GLY A 283 -21.55 4.25 -13.02
C GLY A 283 -21.21 5.44 -13.91
N PRO A 284 -22.23 6.17 -14.43
CA PRO A 284 -22.00 7.40 -15.19
C PRO A 284 -21.30 8.51 -14.39
N LEU A 285 -21.61 8.64 -13.08
CA LEU A 285 -20.98 9.64 -12.21
C LEU A 285 -19.48 9.36 -12.02
N LEU A 286 -19.11 8.11 -11.78
CA LEU A 286 -17.72 7.68 -11.61
C LEU A 286 -16.94 7.87 -12.91
N SER A 287 -17.55 7.58 -14.07
CA SER A 287 -16.93 7.88 -15.37
C SER A 287 -16.65 9.37 -15.52
N GLU A 288 -17.61 10.24 -15.19
CA GLU A 288 -17.44 11.70 -15.23
C GLU A 288 -16.33 12.17 -14.28
N LEU A 289 -16.33 11.69 -13.03
CA LEU A 289 -15.33 12.06 -12.02
C LEU A 289 -13.92 11.59 -12.39
N GLY A 290 -13.81 10.37 -12.93
CA GLY A 290 -12.54 9.79 -13.37
C GLY A 290 -11.84 10.65 -14.43
N HIS A 291 -12.59 11.15 -15.41
CA HIS A 291 -12.07 12.07 -16.44
C HIS A 291 -11.56 13.39 -15.87
N LEU A 292 -12.19 13.91 -14.82
CA LEU A 292 -11.86 15.21 -14.25
C LEU A 292 -10.55 15.20 -13.45
N THR A 293 -10.06 14.03 -13.04
CA THR A 293 -9.18 13.99 -11.88
C THR A 293 -8.13 12.88 -11.82
N GLY A 294 -8.23 11.82 -12.63
CA GLY A 294 -7.30 10.68 -12.58
C GLY A 294 -7.30 9.96 -11.23
N TRP A 295 -8.47 9.82 -10.60
CA TRP A 295 -8.67 9.30 -9.25
C TRP A 295 -8.22 7.85 -9.04
N ARG A 296 -7.98 7.51 -7.77
CA ARG A 296 -7.83 6.13 -7.31
C ARG A 296 -9.21 5.48 -7.18
N HIS A 297 -9.28 4.17 -7.38
CA HIS A 297 -10.46 3.33 -7.09
C HIS A 297 -10.99 3.50 -5.65
N ASP A 298 -10.14 3.90 -4.70
CA ASP A 298 -10.53 4.12 -3.30
C ASP A 298 -11.67 5.14 -3.13
N PHE A 299 -11.76 6.19 -3.98
CA PHE A 299 -12.83 7.18 -3.88
C PHE A 299 -14.17 6.69 -4.43
N ASP A 300 -14.14 5.73 -5.34
CA ASP A 300 -15.34 5.12 -5.90
C ASP A 300 -16.08 4.33 -4.81
N LEU A 301 -15.32 3.62 -3.97
CA LEU A 301 -15.87 2.89 -2.82
C LEU A 301 -16.38 3.82 -1.72
N VAL A 302 -15.74 4.97 -1.50
CA VAL A 302 -16.27 6.03 -0.63
C VAL A 302 -17.62 6.53 -1.15
N LEU A 303 -17.73 6.80 -2.45
CA LEU A 303 -19.00 7.26 -3.04
C LEU A 303 -20.08 6.20 -2.97
N LEU A 304 -19.75 4.93 -3.25
CA LEU A 304 -20.68 3.82 -3.12
C LEU A 304 -21.20 3.71 -1.69
N LEU A 305 -20.30 3.69 -0.70
CA LEU A 305 -20.66 3.61 0.71
C LEU A 305 -21.60 4.77 1.11
N LEU A 306 -21.25 6.00 0.75
CA LEU A 306 -22.05 7.17 1.08
C LEU A 306 -23.40 7.19 0.36
N HIS A 307 -23.44 6.77 -0.91
CA HIS A 307 -24.66 6.67 -1.69
C HIS A 307 -25.63 5.64 -1.10
N GLU A 308 -25.14 4.43 -0.84
CA GLU A 308 -25.95 3.35 -0.28
C GLU A 308 -26.43 3.70 1.14
N LYS A 309 -25.55 4.23 1.99
CA LYS A 309 -25.90 4.55 3.39
C LYS A 309 -26.86 5.72 3.53
N PHE A 310 -26.67 6.80 2.77
CA PHE A 310 -27.39 8.06 3.03
C PHE A 310 -28.37 8.46 1.92
N ALA A 311 -28.06 8.20 0.65
CA ALA A 311 -28.97 8.56 -0.44
C ALA A 311 -30.05 7.50 -0.66
N ARG A 312 -29.68 6.21 -0.64
CA ARG A 312 -30.65 5.10 -0.66
C ARG A 312 -31.19 4.83 0.74
N GLY A 313 -30.32 4.85 1.76
CA GLY A 313 -30.72 4.68 3.15
C GLY A 313 -31.51 3.36 3.33
N PRO A 314 -32.73 3.40 3.90
CA PRO A 314 -33.56 2.20 4.08
C PRO A 314 -33.92 1.45 2.79
N ALA A 315 -33.85 2.12 1.63
CA ALA A 315 -34.09 1.47 0.33
C ALA A 315 -32.86 0.73 -0.21
N SER A 316 -31.68 0.89 0.42
CA SER A 316 -30.49 0.13 0.06
C SER A 316 -30.71 -1.34 0.37
N ARG A 317 -30.36 -2.21 -0.57
CA ARG A 317 -30.36 -3.67 -0.32
C ARG A 317 -29.35 -4.07 0.78
N TRP A 318 -28.39 -3.21 1.09
CA TRP A 318 -27.40 -3.43 2.14
C TRP A 318 -27.72 -2.68 3.43
N ALA A 319 -28.90 -2.05 3.56
CA ALA A 319 -29.26 -1.30 4.76
C ALA A 319 -29.03 -2.09 6.07
N PRO A 320 -29.41 -3.38 6.19
CA PRO A 320 -29.15 -4.16 7.41
C PRO A 320 -27.66 -4.33 7.72
N TYR A 321 -26.79 -4.42 6.71
CA TYR A 321 -25.34 -4.41 6.88
C TYR A 321 -24.83 -3.01 7.23
N LEU A 322 -25.20 -1.99 6.47
CA LEU A 322 -24.73 -0.62 6.67
C LEU A 322 -25.16 -0.02 8.01
N ASP A 323 -26.25 -0.51 8.61
CA ASP A 323 -26.70 -0.14 9.95
C ASP A 323 -25.87 -0.75 11.08
N THR A 324 -25.12 -1.84 10.80
CA THR A 324 -24.18 -2.41 11.78
C THR A 324 -22.86 -1.67 11.87
N LEU A 325 -22.54 -0.78 10.91
CA LEU A 325 -21.31 0.01 10.91
C LEU A 325 -21.28 1.01 12.08
N PRO A 326 -20.08 1.38 12.59
CA PRO A 326 -19.97 2.37 13.65
C PRO A 326 -20.47 3.75 13.23
N SER A 327 -21.30 4.36 14.08
CA SER A 327 -21.73 5.75 13.96
C SER A 327 -20.60 6.68 14.38
N LEU A 328 -20.68 7.97 14.01
CA LEU A 328 -19.73 8.96 14.51
C LEU A 328 -19.82 9.11 16.04
N ALA A 329 -20.99 8.89 16.65
CA ALA A 329 -21.11 8.90 18.10
C ALA A 329 -20.33 7.76 18.76
N ASP A 330 -20.32 6.56 18.15
CA ASP A 330 -19.49 5.44 18.62
C ASP A 330 -18.00 5.77 18.53
N LEU A 331 -17.59 6.38 17.42
CA LEU A 331 -16.21 6.84 17.22
C LEU A 331 -15.86 8.01 18.14
N GLU A 332 -16.77 8.93 18.47
CA GLU A 332 -16.50 10.00 19.43
C GLU A 332 -16.35 9.48 20.87
N ALA A 333 -17.11 8.43 21.23
CA ALA A 333 -17.02 7.79 22.54
C ALA A 333 -15.71 7.00 22.73
N ALA A 334 -15.25 6.32 21.68
CA ALA A 334 -13.99 5.58 21.65
C ALA A 334 -13.21 5.93 20.37
N PRO A 335 -12.56 7.11 20.31
CA PRO A 335 -11.93 7.59 19.09
C PRO A 335 -10.76 6.71 18.70
N PRO A 336 -10.73 6.23 17.44
CA PRO A 336 -9.52 5.65 16.87
C PRO A 336 -8.52 6.77 16.51
N PRO A 337 -7.24 6.46 16.22
CA PRO A 337 -6.22 7.48 16.00
C PRO A 337 -6.53 8.50 14.89
N LEU A 338 -7.25 8.09 13.83
CA LEU A 338 -7.72 9.02 12.82
C LEU A 338 -8.59 10.13 13.41
N PHE A 339 -9.22 9.93 14.58
CA PHE A 339 -10.11 10.86 15.31
C PHE A 339 -9.46 11.55 16.52
N TYR A 340 -8.18 11.29 16.81
CA TYR A 340 -7.51 11.90 17.95
C TYR A 340 -7.43 13.43 17.86
N ASP A 341 -7.63 14.05 19.00
CA ASP A 341 -7.26 15.44 19.27
C ASP A 341 -5.80 15.52 19.74
N GLN A 342 -5.33 16.74 20.03
CA GLN A 342 -3.95 16.95 20.48
C GLN A 342 -3.66 16.24 21.80
N ALA A 343 -4.61 16.22 22.75
CA ALA A 343 -4.41 15.61 24.06
C ALA A 343 -4.19 14.08 23.94
N ARG A 344 -4.95 13.39 23.08
CA ARG A 344 -4.71 11.96 22.82
C ARG A 344 -3.44 11.71 22.01
N LEU A 345 -3.11 12.57 21.05
CA LEU A 345 -1.83 12.48 20.33
C LEU A 345 -0.64 12.60 21.29
N ASP A 346 -0.73 13.45 22.31
CA ASP A 346 0.34 13.62 23.30
C ASP A 346 0.59 12.36 24.14
N LEU A 347 -0.40 11.46 24.27
CA LEU A 347 -0.23 10.15 24.93
C LEU A 347 0.72 9.22 24.16
N LEU A 348 0.95 9.48 22.88
CA LEU A 348 1.87 8.72 22.02
C LEU A 348 3.30 9.27 22.05
N HIS A 349 3.60 10.24 22.92
CA HIS A 349 4.89 10.90 23.00
C HIS A 349 6.05 9.88 23.08
N GLY A 350 7.06 10.09 22.23
CA GLY A 350 8.24 9.22 22.11
C GLY A 350 8.11 8.14 21.04
N SER A 351 6.89 7.73 20.68
CA SER A 351 6.63 6.81 19.57
C SER A 351 6.67 7.53 18.23
N ASP A 352 7.21 6.87 17.18
CA ASP A 352 7.12 7.44 15.82
C ASP A 352 5.69 7.29 15.25
N VAL A 353 4.85 6.47 15.87
CA VAL A 353 3.43 6.33 15.52
C VAL A 353 2.67 7.63 15.77
N GLN A 354 3.06 8.46 16.75
CA GLN A 354 2.46 9.78 16.94
C GLN A 354 2.50 10.61 15.66
N LEU A 355 3.67 10.69 15.03
CA LEU A 355 3.89 11.40 13.79
C LEU A 355 3.17 10.72 12.61
N GLU A 356 3.09 9.38 12.60
CA GLU A 356 2.35 8.65 11.58
C GLU A 356 0.86 8.97 11.61
N VAL A 357 0.25 9.00 12.80
CA VAL A 357 -1.15 9.39 12.97
C VAL A 357 -1.38 10.81 12.47
N MET A 358 -0.51 11.76 12.81
CA MET A 358 -0.61 13.15 12.34
C MET A 358 -0.51 13.24 10.81
N ASN A 359 0.48 12.56 10.21
CA ASN A 359 0.63 12.52 8.76
C ASN A 359 -0.59 11.91 8.08
N TYR A 360 -1.16 10.86 8.68
CA TYR A 360 -2.34 10.20 8.17
C TYR A 360 -3.57 11.11 8.22
N GLN A 361 -3.79 11.80 9.35
CA GLN A 361 -4.86 12.79 9.48
C GLN A 361 -4.73 13.91 8.42
N ASP A 362 -3.53 14.41 8.16
CA ASP A 362 -3.30 15.43 7.14
C ASP A 362 -3.48 14.89 5.72
N GLN A 363 -3.10 13.64 5.47
CA GLN A 363 -3.33 12.97 4.20
C GLN A 363 -4.84 12.79 3.92
N VAL A 364 -5.64 12.41 4.91
CA VAL A 364 -7.10 12.28 4.77
C VAL A 364 -7.75 13.64 4.50
N LYS A 365 -7.28 14.74 5.13
CA LYS A 365 -7.73 16.11 4.81
C LYS A 365 -7.42 16.48 3.36
N GLU A 366 -6.23 16.16 2.88
CA GLU A 366 -5.85 16.43 1.49
C GLU A 366 -6.67 15.59 0.49
N TRP A 367 -6.95 14.33 0.81
CA TRP A 367 -7.84 13.49 0.02
C TRP A 367 -9.26 14.04 -0.02
N HIS A 368 -9.80 14.49 1.13
CA HIS A 368 -11.10 15.16 1.18
C HIS A 368 -11.12 16.42 0.31
N ARG A 369 -10.06 17.25 0.34
CA ARG A 369 -9.98 18.44 -0.50
C ARG A 369 -10.08 18.10 -1.99
N LYS A 370 -9.37 17.06 -2.44
CA LYS A 370 -9.46 16.56 -3.82
C LYS A 370 -10.85 16.03 -4.13
N PHE A 371 -11.40 15.23 -3.22
CA PHE A 371 -12.73 14.63 -3.31
C PHE A 371 -13.83 15.70 -3.49
N ALA A 372 -13.86 16.67 -2.57
CA ALA A 372 -14.80 17.78 -2.60
C ALA A 372 -14.64 18.66 -3.84
N ALA A 373 -13.41 18.88 -4.31
CA ALA A 373 -13.17 19.65 -5.53
C ALA A 373 -13.78 18.98 -6.76
N ALA A 374 -13.67 17.66 -6.91
CA ALA A 374 -14.25 16.96 -8.05
C ALA A 374 -15.76 16.88 -7.97
N LEU A 375 -16.34 16.65 -6.78
CA LEU A 375 -17.79 16.74 -6.62
C LEU A 375 -18.31 18.14 -6.97
N GLY A 376 -17.57 19.18 -6.58
CA GLY A 376 -17.85 20.56 -6.99
C GLY A 376 -17.83 20.73 -8.50
N ALA A 377 -16.79 20.22 -9.18
CA ALA A 377 -16.66 20.25 -10.63
C ALA A 377 -17.75 19.45 -11.36
N ALA A 378 -18.22 18.35 -10.77
CA ALA A 378 -19.31 17.52 -11.28
C ALA A 378 -20.71 18.10 -10.98
N GLY A 379 -20.81 19.26 -10.33
CA GLY A 379 -22.07 19.99 -10.13
C GLY A 379 -22.82 19.71 -8.82
N PHE A 380 -22.18 19.10 -7.82
CA PHE A 380 -22.81 18.84 -6.50
C PHE A 380 -22.89 20.08 -5.59
N GLY A 381 -22.22 21.17 -5.99
CA GLY A 381 -22.10 22.39 -5.22
C GLY A 381 -21.11 22.27 -4.05
N ALA A 382 -20.70 23.43 -3.51
CA ALA A 382 -19.69 23.47 -2.46
C ALA A 382 -20.17 22.77 -1.17
N GLY A 383 -19.31 21.93 -0.60
CA GLY A 383 -19.56 21.24 0.66
C GLY A 383 -20.60 20.12 0.62
N ALA A 384 -20.86 19.52 -0.56
CA ALA A 384 -21.78 18.39 -0.67
C ALA A 384 -21.38 17.20 0.21
N ALA A 385 -20.07 16.90 0.28
CA ALA A 385 -19.52 15.94 1.23
C ALA A 385 -18.62 16.66 2.24
N GLY A 386 -19.10 16.85 3.47
CA GLY A 386 -18.34 17.44 4.56
C GLY A 386 -17.13 16.57 4.96
N PHE A 387 -16.16 17.18 5.63
CA PHE A 387 -14.94 16.47 6.05
C PHE A 387 -15.24 15.29 7.00
N GLU A 388 -16.11 15.47 7.99
CA GLU A 388 -16.45 14.39 8.93
C GLU A 388 -17.13 13.20 8.25
N LEU A 389 -17.96 13.44 7.23
CA LEU A 389 -18.59 12.39 6.45
C LEU A 389 -17.56 11.58 5.65
N PHE A 390 -16.61 12.29 5.02
CA PHE A 390 -15.52 11.67 4.29
C PHE A 390 -14.58 10.90 5.21
N ARG A 391 -14.21 11.49 6.36
CA ARG A 391 -13.35 10.88 7.38
C ARG A 391 -13.98 9.63 7.97
N TRP A 392 -15.29 9.66 8.23
CA TRP A 392 -16.06 8.48 8.65
C TRP A 392 -16.00 7.38 7.59
N ALA A 393 -16.31 7.70 6.33
CA ALA A 393 -16.27 6.71 5.25
C ALA A 393 -14.86 6.11 5.08
N GLN A 394 -13.82 6.94 5.12
CA GLN A 394 -12.43 6.48 5.08
C GLN A 394 -12.13 5.52 6.24
N HIS A 395 -12.54 5.86 7.46
CA HIS A 395 -12.33 5.00 8.62
C HIS A 395 -13.04 3.64 8.48
N ILE A 396 -14.27 3.61 7.97
CA ILE A 396 -14.96 2.35 7.66
C ILE A 396 -14.15 1.53 6.67
N LEU A 397 -13.66 2.14 5.59
CA LEU A 397 -12.86 1.42 4.60
C LEU A 397 -11.53 0.93 5.16
N ASP A 398 -10.85 1.68 6.02
CA ASP A 398 -9.59 1.23 6.62
C ASP A 398 -9.78 0.04 7.56
N THR A 399 -10.87 0.06 8.34
CA THR A 399 -11.12 -0.93 9.39
C THR A 399 -11.71 -2.25 8.87
N ARG A 400 -12.49 -2.20 7.77
CA ARG A 400 -13.36 -3.31 7.34
C ARG A 400 -13.13 -3.80 5.91
N SER A 401 -12.23 -3.18 5.15
CA SER A 401 -11.98 -3.65 3.79
C SER A 401 -11.21 -4.96 3.79
N ILE A 402 -11.74 -5.96 3.10
CA ILE A 402 -11.03 -7.19 2.75
C ILE A 402 -10.44 -7.00 1.36
N TRP A 403 -9.22 -7.51 1.16
CA TRP A 403 -8.48 -7.34 -0.09
C TRP A 403 -8.35 -8.66 -0.83
N TRP A 404 -8.87 -8.73 -2.05
CA TRP A 404 -8.52 -9.75 -3.02
C TRP A 404 -8.52 -9.18 -4.44
N GLY A 405 -7.76 -9.81 -5.33
CA GLY A 405 -7.64 -9.36 -6.72
C GLY A 405 -7.05 -7.95 -6.86
N GLY A 406 -6.44 -7.43 -5.80
CA GLY A 406 -5.93 -6.08 -5.75
C GLY A 406 -6.98 -4.98 -5.55
N GLU A 407 -8.20 -5.32 -5.16
CA GLU A 407 -9.26 -4.35 -4.89
C GLU A 407 -9.69 -4.42 -3.42
N ARG A 408 -10.25 -3.31 -2.91
CA ARG A 408 -10.88 -3.24 -1.58
C ARG A 408 -12.34 -3.62 -1.70
N HIS A 409 -12.81 -4.42 -0.76
CA HIS A 409 -14.20 -4.87 -0.71
C HIS A 409 -14.73 -4.76 0.71
N LEU A 410 -15.97 -4.31 0.85
CA LEU A 410 -16.71 -4.46 2.10
C LEU A 410 -17.48 -5.78 2.01
N VAL A 411 -17.09 -6.75 2.83
CA VAL A 411 -17.63 -8.12 2.78
C VAL A 411 -18.49 -8.37 4.00
N PRO A 412 -19.82 -8.28 3.86
CA PRO A 412 -20.71 -8.50 4.99
C PRO A 412 -20.48 -9.86 5.63
N LEU A 413 -20.56 -9.89 6.96
CA LEU A 413 -20.31 -11.02 7.86
C LEU A 413 -18.81 -11.34 8.04
N LEU A 414 -18.02 -11.38 6.98
CA LEU A 414 -16.57 -11.59 7.10
C LEU A 414 -15.91 -10.42 7.85
N ASP A 415 -16.30 -9.18 7.57
CA ASP A 415 -15.80 -7.98 8.23
C ASP A 415 -16.29 -7.79 9.69
N MET A 416 -17.10 -8.73 10.21
CA MET A 416 -17.58 -8.76 11.60
C MET A 416 -16.75 -9.69 12.49
N ILE A 417 -15.82 -10.46 11.92
CA ILE A 417 -14.98 -11.39 12.66
C ILE A 417 -13.85 -10.60 13.32
N ASN A 418 -13.75 -10.66 14.64
CA ASN A 418 -12.76 -9.89 15.39
C ASN A 418 -11.34 -10.47 15.24
N CYS A 419 -10.33 -9.64 15.50
CA CYS A 419 -8.93 -10.04 15.37
C CYS A 419 -8.38 -10.70 16.66
N ARG A 420 -7.64 -11.81 16.50
CA ARG A 420 -6.81 -12.42 17.55
C ARG A 420 -5.65 -13.18 16.91
N GLU A 421 -4.50 -13.23 17.58
CA GLU A 421 -3.30 -13.96 17.12
C GLU A 421 -3.57 -15.45 16.84
N GLY A 422 -4.38 -16.09 17.70
CA GLY A 422 -4.66 -17.52 17.62
C GLY A 422 -3.51 -18.40 18.14
N PRO A 423 -3.70 -19.73 18.15
CA PRO A 423 -2.70 -20.68 18.65
C PRO A 423 -1.53 -20.90 17.69
N ASP A 424 -1.69 -20.55 16.41
CA ASP A 424 -0.72 -20.71 15.34
C ASP A 424 -0.55 -19.35 14.63
N PRO A 425 0.51 -18.57 14.94
CA PRO A 425 0.74 -17.25 14.36
C PRO A 425 0.86 -17.22 12.83
N GLU A 426 1.18 -18.35 12.20
CA GLU A 426 1.31 -18.46 10.74
C GLU A 426 -0.06 -18.68 10.06
N ALA A 427 -1.10 -19.03 10.82
CA ALA A 427 -2.46 -19.20 10.33
C ALA A 427 -3.18 -17.83 10.16
N ILE A 428 -2.60 -16.99 9.32
CA ILE A 428 -3.18 -15.71 8.90
C ILE A 428 -4.45 -15.99 8.09
N HIS A 429 -5.53 -15.25 8.36
CA HIS A 429 -6.78 -15.40 7.63
C HIS A 429 -6.54 -15.22 6.13
N ARG A 430 -7.27 -16.01 5.35
CA ARG A 430 -7.24 -15.93 3.91
C ARG A 430 -8.61 -16.24 3.35
N THR A 431 -9.09 -15.29 2.57
CA THR A 431 -10.29 -15.43 1.76
C THR A 431 -9.86 -15.46 0.30
N ASP A 432 -10.25 -16.51 -0.41
CA ASP A 432 -10.06 -16.63 -1.85
C ASP A 432 -11.42 -16.69 -2.53
N LEU A 433 -11.51 -16.20 -3.76
CA LEU A 433 -12.65 -16.52 -4.59
C LEU A 433 -12.63 -18.01 -4.94
N ASP A 434 -13.79 -18.65 -4.85
CA ASP A 434 -14.01 -20.02 -5.27
C ASP A 434 -13.66 -20.20 -6.76
N THR A 435 -13.63 -21.45 -7.23
CA THR A 435 -13.29 -21.73 -8.63
C THR A 435 -14.27 -21.10 -9.63
N SER A 436 -15.53 -20.85 -9.22
CA SER A 436 -16.51 -20.17 -10.06
C SER A 436 -16.42 -18.64 -10.04
N GLY A 437 -15.68 -18.06 -9.09
CA GLY A 437 -15.60 -16.62 -8.88
C GLY A 437 -16.88 -15.98 -8.30
N ARG A 438 -17.83 -16.80 -7.84
CA ARG A 438 -19.13 -16.35 -7.32
C ARG A 438 -19.16 -16.26 -5.80
N PHE A 439 -18.22 -16.89 -5.11
CA PHE A 439 -18.18 -16.88 -3.66
C PHE A 439 -16.79 -16.54 -3.14
N ALA A 440 -16.74 -15.76 -2.06
CA ALA A 440 -15.55 -15.50 -1.28
C ALA A 440 -15.50 -16.52 -0.13
N ASP A 441 -14.67 -17.55 -0.30
CA ASP A 441 -14.54 -18.69 0.59
C ASP A 441 -13.46 -18.42 1.64
N THR A 442 -13.80 -18.65 2.91
CA THR A 442 -12.90 -18.46 4.05
C THR A 442 -12.80 -19.76 4.86
N LEU A 443 -11.57 -20.19 5.11
CA LEU A 443 -11.27 -21.41 5.85
C LEU A 443 -10.92 -21.08 7.31
N ALA A 444 -11.35 -21.95 8.22
CA ALA A 444 -11.12 -21.74 9.65
C ALA A 444 -9.62 -21.86 9.99
N PRO A 445 -9.03 -20.86 10.66
CA PRO A 445 -7.60 -20.87 10.97
C PRO A 445 -7.24 -21.85 12.09
N TRP A 446 -8.19 -22.19 12.97
CA TRP A 446 -8.10 -23.21 14.02
C TRP A 446 -9.49 -23.72 14.42
N ASP A 447 -9.56 -24.58 15.44
CA ASP A 447 -10.80 -25.20 15.91
C ASP A 447 -11.64 -24.23 16.76
N PHE A 448 -12.97 -24.25 16.61
CA PHE A 448 -13.93 -23.50 17.42
C PHE A 448 -15.10 -24.38 17.88
N GLU A 449 -15.52 -24.22 19.12
CA GLU A 449 -16.70 -24.88 19.66
C GLU A 449 -17.99 -24.13 19.31
N GLU A 450 -19.14 -24.82 19.32
CA GLU A 450 -20.44 -24.16 19.12
C GLU A 450 -20.67 -23.08 20.18
N GLY A 451 -21.03 -21.87 19.73
CA GLY A 451 -21.25 -20.71 20.59
C GLY A 451 -19.99 -19.95 20.99
N GLU A 452 -18.80 -20.45 20.64
CA GLU A 452 -17.53 -19.72 20.82
C GLU A 452 -17.42 -18.55 19.84
N GLU A 453 -16.83 -17.43 20.28
CA GLU A 453 -16.50 -16.32 19.38
C GLU A 453 -15.43 -16.75 18.39
N VAL A 454 -15.71 -16.54 17.11
CA VAL A 454 -14.77 -16.81 16.03
C VAL A 454 -13.89 -15.60 15.84
N PHE A 455 -12.58 -15.83 15.82
CA PHE A 455 -11.57 -14.81 15.58
C PHE A 455 -10.71 -15.19 14.38
N GLU A 456 -10.06 -14.18 13.81
CA GLU A 456 -9.09 -14.34 12.74
C GLU A 456 -7.78 -13.63 13.07
N ASN A 457 -6.65 -14.19 12.62
CA ASN A 457 -5.38 -13.47 12.65
C ASN A 457 -5.26 -12.61 11.39
N TYR A 458 -5.25 -11.29 11.54
CA TYR A 458 -5.15 -10.38 10.40
C TYR A 458 -3.73 -10.29 9.81
N GLY A 459 -2.71 -10.79 10.52
CA GLY A 459 -1.33 -10.88 10.02
C GLY A 459 -0.61 -9.54 9.87
N GLN A 460 -0.85 -8.58 10.76
CA GLN A 460 -0.25 -7.25 10.70
C GLN A 460 0.40 -6.84 12.03
N PRO A 461 1.43 -5.99 12.01
CA PRO A 461 2.05 -5.47 13.23
C PRO A 461 1.11 -4.50 13.96
N ASN A 462 1.33 -4.31 15.27
CA ASN A 462 0.44 -3.49 16.09
C ASN A 462 0.41 -2.02 15.66
N HIS A 463 1.46 -1.47 15.05
CA HIS A 463 1.39 -0.09 14.56
C HIS A 463 0.33 0.08 13.45
N ILE A 464 0.06 -0.95 12.64
CA ILE A 464 -0.99 -0.91 11.61
C ILE A 464 -2.37 -1.07 12.26
N TYR A 465 -2.55 -2.08 13.14
CA TYR A 465 -3.80 -2.23 13.91
C TYR A 465 -4.14 -0.95 14.67
N PHE A 466 -3.14 -0.33 15.28
CA PHE A 466 -3.35 0.86 16.09
C PHE A 466 -3.77 2.03 15.20
N VAL A 467 -2.95 2.42 14.22
CA VAL A 467 -3.19 3.60 13.39
C VAL A 467 -4.49 3.51 12.59
N TYR A 468 -4.74 2.35 11.96
CA TYR A 468 -5.82 2.21 10.98
C TYR A 468 -7.06 1.52 11.54
N HIS A 469 -6.91 0.56 12.46
CA HIS A 469 -8.04 -0.19 13.02
C HIS A 469 -8.49 0.29 14.40
N GLY A 470 -7.64 1.04 15.13
CA GLY A 470 -7.96 1.57 16.45
C GLY A 470 -7.77 0.58 17.61
N PHE A 471 -7.02 -0.51 17.42
CA PHE A 471 -6.69 -1.45 18.49
C PHE A 471 -5.24 -1.95 18.40
N ALA A 472 -4.75 -2.60 19.44
CA ALA A 472 -3.48 -3.33 19.41
C ALA A 472 -3.67 -4.66 20.14
N LEU A 473 -2.99 -5.71 19.67
CA LEU A 473 -3.00 -7.02 20.31
C LEU A 473 -1.92 -7.07 21.39
N GLU A 474 -2.23 -7.69 22.52
CA GLU A 474 -1.25 -7.93 23.60
C GLU A 474 -0.20 -8.95 23.18
N GLU A 475 -0.64 -10.02 22.50
CA GLU A 475 0.19 -11.02 21.86
C GLU A 475 0.07 -10.87 20.34
N ASN A 476 1.20 -10.61 19.67
CA ASN A 476 1.27 -10.47 18.22
C ASN A 476 2.68 -10.83 17.75
N ALA A 477 2.84 -11.99 17.11
CA ALA A 477 4.13 -12.44 16.60
C ALA A 477 4.59 -11.62 15.38
N HIS A 478 3.67 -10.92 14.72
CA HIS A 478 3.95 -10.02 13.61
C HIS A 478 4.38 -8.63 14.07
N ASP A 479 4.40 -8.36 15.39
CA ASP A 479 4.64 -7.02 15.91
C ASP A 479 6.08 -6.52 15.73
N CYS A 480 6.20 -5.21 15.57
CA CYS A 480 7.46 -4.53 15.38
C CYS A 480 7.38 -3.06 15.80
N VAL A 481 8.54 -2.48 16.11
CA VAL A 481 8.66 -1.03 16.30
C VAL A 481 8.58 -0.36 14.94
N PHE A 482 7.63 0.57 14.79
CA PHE A 482 7.58 1.45 13.63
C PHE A 482 8.60 2.58 13.79
N LEU A 483 9.51 2.71 12.83
CA LEU A 483 10.56 3.73 12.84
C LEU A 483 10.48 4.58 11.57
N SER A 484 10.17 5.86 11.72
CA SER A 484 10.10 6.84 10.62
C SER A 484 11.31 7.76 10.67
N LEU A 485 12.33 7.45 9.86
CA LEU A 485 13.64 8.06 9.99
C LEU A 485 13.84 9.17 8.95
N PRO A 486 14.05 10.44 9.33
CA PRO A 486 14.37 11.47 8.35
C PRO A 486 15.79 11.27 7.83
N ILE A 487 15.97 11.29 6.51
CA ILE A 487 17.31 11.20 5.90
C ILE A 487 18.24 12.33 6.36
N SER A 488 17.68 13.44 6.84
CA SER A 488 18.42 14.58 7.39
C SER A 488 19.17 14.25 8.68
N MET A 489 18.97 13.06 9.24
CA MET A 489 19.88 12.48 10.24
C MET A 489 21.32 12.42 9.74
N TYR A 490 21.52 12.39 8.42
CA TYR A 490 22.83 12.48 7.79
C TYR A 490 22.90 13.74 6.90
N PRO A 491 24.01 14.51 6.94
CA PRO A 491 24.10 15.84 6.34
C PRO A 491 24.17 15.86 4.79
N HIS A 492 24.01 14.72 4.13
CA HIS A 492 24.34 14.56 2.71
C HIS A 492 23.16 14.10 1.86
N SER A 493 23.00 14.76 0.71
CA SER A 493 21.90 14.54 -0.24
C SER A 493 21.93 13.20 -0.97
N GLN A 494 23.01 12.42 -0.88
CA GLN A 494 23.15 11.14 -1.59
C GLN A 494 22.18 10.07 -1.08
N LEU A 495 21.73 10.13 0.17
CA LEU A 495 20.70 9.20 0.69
C LEU A 495 19.37 9.31 -0.05
N ASN A 496 19.03 10.48 -0.60
CA ASN A 496 17.81 10.67 -1.42
C ASN A 496 17.78 9.77 -2.67
N GLN A 497 18.92 9.22 -3.07
CA GLN A 497 19.00 8.31 -4.22
C GLN A 497 18.50 6.90 -3.88
N PHE A 498 18.54 6.52 -2.60
CA PHE A 498 18.24 5.16 -2.13
C PHE A 498 16.99 5.09 -1.27
N PHE A 499 16.68 6.16 -0.55
CA PHE A 499 15.55 6.23 0.37
C PHE A 499 14.68 7.45 0.07
N PRO A 500 13.35 7.36 0.33
CA PRO A 500 12.50 8.54 0.37
C PRO A 500 12.99 9.52 1.45
N LYS A 501 12.43 10.73 1.52
CA LYS A 501 12.84 11.74 2.52
C LYS A 501 12.70 11.24 3.97
N ARG A 502 11.74 10.35 4.21
CA ARG A 502 11.50 9.68 5.48
C ARG A 502 11.17 8.20 5.21
N PRO A 503 12.16 7.30 5.07
CA PRO A 503 11.88 5.87 5.06
C PRO A 503 11.27 5.43 6.38
N SER A 504 10.29 4.54 6.30
CA SER A 504 9.74 3.82 7.44
C SER A 504 10.29 2.40 7.49
N PHE A 505 10.47 1.88 8.69
CA PHE A 505 10.92 0.51 8.94
C PHE A 505 10.10 -0.12 10.05
N CYS A 506 9.82 -1.41 9.89
CA CYS A 506 9.23 -2.28 10.90
C CYS A 506 10.37 -3.16 11.44
N VAL A 507 10.79 -2.92 12.69
CA VAL A 507 11.98 -3.55 13.27
C VAL A 507 11.62 -4.30 14.54
N SER A 508 11.95 -5.58 14.62
CA SER A 508 11.80 -6.40 15.81
C SER A 508 13.12 -7.11 16.18
N PRO A 509 13.26 -7.60 17.43
CA PRO A 509 14.41 -8.39 17.84
C PRO A 509 14.65 -9.62 16.97
N ASP A 510 13.58 -10.23 16.47
CA ASP A 510 13.62 -11.46 15.66
C ASP A 510 13.86 -11.15 14.18
N THR A 511 13.40 -9.98 13.70
CA THR A 511 13.51 -9.57 12.30
C THR A 511 13.96 -8.11 12.17
N ILE A 512 15.24 -7.91 11.84
CA ILE A 512 15.78 -6.60 11.47
C ILE A 512 15.90 -6.50 9.95
N PRO A 513 15.12 -5.62 9.28
CA PRO A 513 15.15 -5.52 7.83
C PRO A 513 16.52 -5.12 7.27
N THR A 514 16.95 -5.78 6.19
CA THR A 514 18.18 -5.42 5.48
C THR A 514 18.19 -3.96 5.04
N ALA A 515 17.04 -3.42 4.62
CA ALA A 515 16.91 -2.01 4.23
C ALA A 515 17.20 -1.04 5.39
N PHE A 516 16.79 -1.40 6.62
CA PHE A 516 17.09 -0.62 7.83
C PHE A 516 18.60 -0.63 8.09
N LEU A 517 19.25 -1.79 8.04
CA LEU A 517 20.71 -1.88 8.20
C LEU A 517 21.44 -1.11 7.10
N MET A 518 20.98 -1.19 5.85
CA MET A 518 21.53 -0.44 4.73
C MET A 518 21.42 1.08 4.92
N PHE A 519 20.32 1.57 5.49
CA PHE A 519 20.14 2.99 5.80
C PHE A 519 21.26 3.50 6.72
N PHE A 520 21.53 2.79 7.82
CA PHE A 520 22.62 3.14 8.74
C PHE A 520 24.01 2.94 8.09
N ARG A 521 24.22 1.86 7.34
CA ARG A 521 25.51 1.60 6.66
C ARG A 521 25.86 2.74 5.72
N LEU A 522 24.92 3.13 4.88
CA LEU A 522 25.14 4.18 3.90
C LEU A 522 25.27 5.55 4.57
N GLY A 523 24.45 5.83 5.59
CA GLY A 523 24.54 7.06 6.36
C GLY A 523 25.90 7.25 7.05
N GLU A 524 26.40 6.22 7.74
CA GLU A 524 27.72 6.26 8.37
C GLU A 524 28.85 6.36 7.35
N LYS A 525 28.77 5.62 6.23
CA LYS A 525 29.75 5.72 5.14
C LYS A 525 29.87 7.15 4.62
N ILE A 526 28.72 7.78 4.36
CA ILE A 526 28.68 9.15 3.87
C ILE A 526 29.23 10.12 4.94
N ASN A 527 28.92 9.89 6.21
CA ASN A 527 29.44 10.70 7.32
C ASN A 527 30.96 10.53 7.54
N MET A 528 31.52 9.36 7.21
CA MET A 528 32.94 9.03 7.41
C MET A 528 33.82 9.24 6.16
N ASN A 529 33.23 9.50 4.98
CA ASN A 529 33.92 9.71 3.71
C ASN A 529 34.89 8.56 3.31
N VAL A 530 34.50 7.30 3.57
CA VAL A 530 35.31 6.08 3.33
C VAL A 530 35.06 5.49 1.93
N ASP A 531 36.12 5.03 1.26
CA ASP A 531 36.08 4.46 -0.09
C ASP A 531 35.46 3.04 -0.13
N SER A 532 34.87 2.68 -1.28
CA SER A 532 34.08 1.46 -1.52
C SER A 532 34.85 0.13 -1.43
N SER A 533 36.17 0.14 -1.45
CA SER A 533 37.01 -1.06 -1.50
C SER A 533 37.21 -1.74 -0.14
N GLU A 534 36.90 -1.06 0.99
CA GLU A 534 37.06 -1.58 2.36
C GLU A 534 35.77 -2.22 2.91
N MET A 535 34.92 -2.75 2.03
CA MET A 535 33.51 -3.10 2.32
C MET A 535 33.30 -4.33 3.21
N ASN A 536 34.32 -5.15 3.44
CA ASN A 536 34.18 -6.44 4.14
C ASN A 536 34.19 -6.33 5.68
N GLU A 537 34.47 -5.15 6.26
CA GLU A 537 34.56 -4.96 7.73
C GLU A 537 33.37 -4.20 8.37
N ILE A 538 32.37 -3.77 7.56
CA ILE A 538 31.30 -2.83 7.98
C ILE A 538 30.28 -3.43 8.99
N GLU A 539 30.23 -4.76 9.17
CA GLU A 539 29.27 -5.36 10.10
C GLU A 539 29.48 -4.95 11.57
N TRP A 540 30.73 -4.75 11.99
CA TRP A 540 31.05 -4.28 13.34
C TRP A 540 30.90 -2.76 13.48
N GLU A 541 31.08 -2.02 12.39
CA GLU A 541 30.99 -0.55 12.39
C GLU A 541 29.59 -0.03 12.65
N LEU A 542 28.54 -0.84 12.42
CA LEU A 542 27.16 -0.48 12.73
C LEU A 542 26.77 -0.62 14.20
N ALA A 543 27.50 -1.42 14.98
CA ALA A 543 27.05 -1.75 16.32
C ALA A 543 26.98 -0.50 17.21
N ASP A 544 28.02 0.32 17.22
CA ASP A 544 28.05 1.57 17.99
C ASP A 544 26.99 2.60 17.51
N PRO A 545 26.79 2.87 16.19
CA PRO A 545 25.67 3.66 15.69
C PRO A 545 24.28 3.15 16.11
N LEU A 546 24.03 1.84 16.02
CA LEU A 546 22.75 1.23 16.38
C LEU A 546 22.50 1.31 17.89
N VAL A 547 23.52 1.07 18.73
CA VAL A 547 23.43 1.29 20.19
C VAL A 547 23.04 2.73 20.46
N ARG A 548 23.77 3.71 19.90
CA ARG A 548 23.45 5.14 20.11
C ARG A 548 22.05 5.50 19.62
N PHE A 549 21.59 4.91 18.52
CA PHE A 549 20.25 5.14 17.99
C PHE A 549 19.17 4.61 18.94
N PHE A 550 19.24 3.33 19.31
CA PHE A 550 18.25 2.71 20.20
C PHE A 550 18.31 3.27 21.63
N GLU A 551 19.48 3.68 22.14
CA GLU A 551 19.58 4.39 23.42
C GLU A 551 18.83 5.73 23.40
N ARG A 552 19.00 6.52 22.32
CA ARG A 552 18.25 7.77 22.18
C ARG A 552 16.76 7.52 22.03
N LYS A 553 16.38 6.51 21.23
CA LYS A 553 14.97 6.16 21.03
C LYS A 553 14.32 5.69 22.34
N HIS A 554 14.98 4.80 23.08
CA HIS A 554 14.51 4.31 24.38
C HIS A 554 14.35 5.45 25.41
N LYS A 555 15.27 6.42 25.43
CA LYS A 555 15.18 7.62 26.30
C LYS A 555 14.08 8.60 25.90
N GLY A 556 13.53 8.49 24.68
CA GLY A 556 12.44 9.34 24.22
C GLY A 556 11.07 8.96 24.78
N TYR A 557 10.93 7.75 25.33
CA TYR A 557 9.71 7.27 25.96
C TYR A 557 9.62 7.73 27.43
N ALA A 558 8.41 7.71 27.99
CA ALA A 558 8.20 7.85 29.42
C ALA A 558 8.96 6.75 30.21
N THR A 559 9.41 7.10 31.40
CA THR A 559 10.10 6.24 32.37
C THR A 559 9.20 5.13 32.91
N ASP A 560 9.78 4.08 33.47
CA ASP A 560 8.99 2.98 34.04
C ASP A 560 8.23 3.45 35.29
N GLU A 561 8.80 4.39 36.04
CA GLU A 561 8.16 5.04 37.16
C GLU A 561 6.93 5.87 36.73
N GLU A 562 7.01 6.58 35.60
CA GLU A 562 5.87 7.32 35.04
C GLU A 562 4.75 6.37 34.61
N PHE A 563 5.07 5.25 33.94
CA PHE A 563 4.06 4.24 33.60
C PHE A 563 3.45 3.59 34.85
N ALA A 564 4.25 3.26 35.87
CA ALA A 564 3.76 2.70 37.12
C ALA A 564 2.85 3.68 37.89
N ALA A 565 3.17 4.98 37.87
CA ALA A 565 2.33 6.01 38.46
C ALA A 565 0.97 6.12 37.75
N LEU A 566 0.94 6.02 36.42
CA LEU A 566 -0.30 6.00 35.64
C LEU A 566 -1.15 4.77 35.92
N GLU A 567 -0.52 3.60 36.03
CA GLU A 567 -1.21 2.36 36.36
C GLU A 567 -1.89 2.44 37.74
N GLY A 568 -1.21 3.01 38.74
CA GLY A 568 -1.77 3.24 40.07
C GLY A 568 -2.88 4.30 40.16
N ALA A 569 -3.00 5.19 39.16
CA ALA A 569 -3.93 6.32 39.16
C ALA A 569 -5.26 6.08 38.43
N GLY A 570 -5.52 4.85 37.96
CA GLY A 570 -6.72 4.51 37.20
C GLY A 570 -6.52 3.53 36.05
N GLY A 571 -5.33 2.92 35.94
CA GLY A 571 -4.98 1.98 34.88
C GLY A 571 -4.43 2.66 33.63
N LEU A 572 -3.67 1.90 32.84
CA LEU A 572 -3.14 2.37 31.55
C LEU A 572 -4.26 2.46 30.50
N SER A 573 -4.27 3.53 29.71
CA SER A 573 -5.12 3.58 28.50
C SER A 573 -4.55 2.68 27.40
N ALA A 574 -5.29 2.51 26.30
CA ALA A 574 -4.83 1.72 25.15
C ALA A 574 -3.55 2.34 24.53
N GLU A 575 -3.48 3.66 24.45
CA GLU A 575 -2.33 4.43 23.98
C GLU A 575 -1.10 4.17 24.86
N HIS A 576 -1.26 4.23 26.19
CA HIS A 576 -0.17 3.95 27.12
C HIS A 576 0.33 2.51 27.02
N ARG A 577 -0.58 1.53 26.89
CA ARG A 577 -0.21 0.12 26.68
C ARG A 577 0.58 -0.07 25.39
N PHE A 578 0.14 0.55 24.29
CA PHE A 578 0.83 0.52 23.02
C PHE A 578 2.26 1.07 23.12
N VAL A 579 2.41 2.27 23.68
CA VAL A 579 3.72 2.93 23.84
C VAL A 579 4.64 2.13 24.77
N LEU A 580 4.11 1.57 25.86
CA LEU A 580 4.89 0.73 26.77
C LEU A 580 5.38 -0.56 26.10
N ALA A 581 4.53 -1.22 25.29
CA ALA A 581 4.93 -2.40 24.51
C ALA A 581 6.04 -2.06 23.50
N GLU A 582 5.90 -0.94 22.79
CA GLU A 582 6.92 -0.45 21.85
C GLU A 582 8.25 -0.14 22.57
N LYS A 583 8.20 0.56 23.72
CA LYS A 583 9.38 0.85 24.56
C LYS A 583 10.12 -0.43 24.95
N ARG A 584 9.40 -1.46 25.41
CA ARG A 584 9.98 -2.77 25.78
C ARG A 584 10.68 -3.42 24.59
N MET A 585 10.07 -3.34 23.39
CA MET A 585 10.67 -3.87 22.17
C MET A 585 11.94 -3.11 21.75
N VAL A 586 11.93 -1.78 21.85
CA VAL A 586 13.14 -0.95 21.65
C VAL A 586 14.24 -1.30 22.66
N GLY A 587 13.88 -1.58 23.92
CA GLY A 587 14.81 -2.05 24.94
C GLY A 587 15.49 -3.37 24.54
N ARG A 588 14.74 -4.34 24.02
CA ARG A 588 15.33 -5.60 23.50
C ARG A 588 16.25 -5.36 22.30
N LEU A 589 15.87 -4.48 21.37
CA LEU A 589 16.71 -4.09 20.23
C LEU A 589 18.03 -3.42 20.68
N LEU A 590 17.97 -2.61 21.73
CA LEU A 590 19.15 -2.00 22.34
C LEU A 590 20.10 -3.06 22.92
N GLU A 591 19.59 -4.04 23.67
CA GLU A 591 20.41 -5.11 24.22
C GLU A 591 21.05 -5.97 23.13
N LEU A 592 20.32 -6.28 22.04
CA LEU A 592 20.89 -6.94 20.87
C LEU A 592 22.01 -6.12 20.22
N ALA A 593 21.82 -4.82 20.06
CA ALA A 593 22.85 -3.94 19.52
C ALA A 593 24.10 -3.90 20.42
N ARG A 594 23.93 -3.90 21.76
CA ARG A 594 25.04 -3.94 22.74
C ARG A 594 25.79 -5.26 22.71
N ALA A 595 25.08 -6.38 22.65
CA ALA A 595 25.68 -7.70 22.51
C ALA A 595 26.52 -7.81 21.23
N ARG A 596 26.03 -7.19 20.13
CA ARG A 596 26.78 -7.10 18.87
C ARG A 596 27.93 -6.09 18.93
N ALA A 597 27.90 -5.09 19.81
CA ALA A 597 29.03 -4.17 19.98
C ALA A 597 30.17 -4.76 20.83
N ASN A 598 29.84 -5.72 21.71
CA ASN A 598 30.73 -6.35 22.68
C ASN A 598 30.53 -7.88 22.70
N PRO A 599 31.05 -8.61 21.70
CA PRO A 599 30.85 -10.06 21.62
C PRO A 599 31.64 -10.78 22.73
N PRO A 600 31.11 -11.89 23.28
CA PRO A 600 31.86 -12.72 24.22
C PRO A 600 33.15 -13.22 23.55
N GLY A 601 34.33 -12.87 24.09
CA GLY A 601 35.64 -13.27 23.53
C GLY A 601 36.54 -12.13 23.04
N GLY A 602 36.10 -10.88 23.07
CA GLY A 602 36.97 -9.70 23.22
C GLY A 602 37.86 -9.26 22.04
N ARG A 603 37.72 -9.79 20.81
CA ARG A 603 38.44 -9.27 19.65
C ARG A 603 37.59 -8.30 18.83
N ARG A 604 37.77 -6.99 19.07
CA ARG A 604 37.36 -5.93 18.13
C ARG A 604 38.38 -5.84 16.99
N PRO A 605 37.97 -5.81 15.70
CA PRO A 605 38.84 -5.35 14.61
C PRO A 605 39.27 -3.89 14.85
N ARG A 606 40.48 -3.51 14.43
CA ARG A 606 40.97 -2.13 14.56
C ARG A 606 40.13 -1.21 13.67
N ARG A 607 39.54 -0.17 14.25
CA ARG A 607 38.83 0.88 13.53
C ARG A 607 39.80 1.57 12.55
N PRO A 608 39.49 1.74 11.26
CA PRO A 608 40.33 2.50 10.34
C PRO A 608 40.44 3.96 10.83
N GLU A 609 41.66 4.52 10.79
CA GLU A 609 41.92 5.89 11.21
C GLU A 609 41.18 6.90 10.33
N ARG A 610 40.53 7.90 10.95
CA ARG A 610 39.90 9.01 10.22
C ARG A 610 40.96 9.75 9.41
N ARG A 611 40.90 9.68 8.08
CA ARG A 611 41.76 10.50 7.21
C ARG A 611 41.28 11.96 7.21
N HIS A 612 42.23 12.90 7.33
CA HIS A 612 41.96 14.33 7.27
C HIS A 612 41.44 14.73 5.87
N PRO A 613 40.51 15.70 5.74
CA PRO A 613 39.89 16.08 4.46
C PRO A 613 40.87 16.58 3.39
N SER A 614 42.10 16.93 3.77
CA SER A 614 43.11 17.58 2.92
C SER A 614 44.14 16.63 2.30
N GLN A 615 44.06 15.31 2.55
CA GLN A 615 45.12 14.37 2.14
C GLN A 615 44.64 13.19 1.28
N LEU A 616 43.66 13.40 0.40
CA LEU A 616 43.33 12.40 -0.62
C LEU A 616 43.16 13.05 -1.99
N HIS A 617 44.15 12.83 -2.85
CA HIS A 617 43.99 12.92 -4.29
C HIS A 617 42.97 11.87 -4.72
N LEU A 618 41.86 12.34 -5.29
CA LEU A 618 40.88 11.52 -5.98
C LEU A 618 41.52 10.99 -7.26
N GLY A 619 42.05 9.77 -7.21
CA GLY A 619 42.51 8.99 -8.35
C GLY A 619 41.80 7.64 -8.38
N GLU A 620 41.03 7.47 -9.45
CA GLU A 620 40.28 6.30 -9.99
C GLU A 620 39.23 5.59 -9.12
#